data_AF-A0A2J7Q5C2-F1
#
_entry.id   AF-A0A2J7Q5C2-F1
#
_cell.length_a   1.000
_cell.length_b   1.000
_cell.length_c   1.000
_cell.angle_alpha   90.00
_cell.angle_beta   90.00
_cell.angle_gamma   90.00
#
_symmetry.space_group_name_H-M   'P 1'
#
loop_
_entity.id
_entity.type
_entity.pdbx_description
1 polymer ?
#
loop_
_entity_poly.entity_id
_entity_poly.type
_entity_poly.pdbx_seq_one_letter_code
_entity_poly.pdbx_strand_id
1 'polypeptide(L)'
;KTRLNSGNACYHSVQNLLSSCLLSKNKELEYTKTIILPVALHRCETWSLTLREEYRLRVFENRMLRRLFGPTRDEVTEGWRKLHNEELHNLCSSLSIILFPSIITMIKSRRMRWARRAARTGERNTYRNLVGKPEGNRSLRIYRRRLEDSIKVDLRELILVGMDWIDLAQDRD
;
A
#
# COMPACT_ATOMS: atom_id res chain seq x y z
N LYS A 1 4.70 14.03 -6.45
CA LYS A 1 4.22 14.76 -5.24
C LYS A 1 2.70 14.63 -5.07
N THR A 2 1.94 14.36 -6.13
CA THR A 2 0.46 14.37 -6.14
C THR A 2 -0.24 13.04 -5.80
N ARG A 3 0.44 11.88 -5.91
CA ARG A 3 -0.20 10.55 -5.80
C ARG A 3 -0.90 10.25 -4.48
N LEU A 4 -0.41 10.81 -3.36
CA LEU A 4 -0.99 10.60 -2.03
C LEU A 4 -1.89 11.75 -1.57
N ASN A 5 -2.06 12.81 -2.37
CA ASN A 5 -2.79 13.99 -1.92
C ASN A 5 -4.29 13.69 -1.76
N SER A 6 -4.88 12.89 -2.66
CA SER A 6 -6.27 12.44 -2.55
C SER A 6 -6.48 11.59 -1.30
N GLY A 7 -5.58 10.63 -1.04
CA GLY A 7 -5.60 9.80 0.16
C GLY A 7 -5.45 10.64 1.45
N ASN A 8 -4.55 11.63 1.46
CA ASN A 8 -4.38 12.55 2.58
C ASN A 8 -5.62 13.43 2.81
N ALA A 9 -6.22 13.97 1.75
CA ALA A 9 -7.44 14.77 1.86
C ALA A 9 -8.61 13.93 2.42
N CYS A 10 -8.77 12.70 1.90
CA CYS A 10 -9.75 11.74 2.40
C CYS A 10 -9.51 11.41 3.88
N TYR A 11 -8.26 11.10 4.26
CA TYR A 11 -7.89 10.85 5.65
C TYR A 11 -8.27 12.01 6.57
N HIS A 12 -7.97 13.25 6.18
CA HIS A 12 -8.34 14.42 6.98
C HIS A 12 -9.86 14.63 7.09
N SER A 13 -10.64 14.30 6.05
CA SER A 13 -12.10 14.38 6.14
C SER A 13 -12.73 13.40 7.13
N VAL A 14 -12.15 12.19 7.28
CA VAL A 14 -12.67 11.16 8.20
C VAL A 14 -11.92 11.10 9.53
N GLN A 15 -10.92 11.97 9.72
CA GLN A 15 -10.04 11.95 10.89
C GLN A 15 -10.81 12.05 12.21
N ASN A 16 -11.85 12.87 12.25
CA ASN A 16 -12.68 13.06 13.44
C ASN A 16 -13.46 11.79 13.80
N LEU A 17 -13.98 11.08 12.79
CA LEU A 17 -14.69 9.82 12.95
C LEU A 17 -13.78 8.73 13.53
N LEU A 18 -12.56 8.61 12.98
CA LEU A 18 -11.52 7.67 13.45
C LEU A 18 -10.92 8.02 14.82
N SER A 19 -11.32 9.15 15.41
CA SER A 19 -10.92 9.53 16.77
C SER A 19 -12.09 9.60 17.74
N SER A 20 -13.28 9.24 17.30
CA SER A 20 -14.46 9.21 18.16
C SER A 20 -14.49 7.89 18.93
N CYS A 21 -14.73 7.93 20.24
CA CYS A 21 -14.87 6.72 21.07
C CYS A 21 -16.16 5.91 20.78
N LEU A 22 -16.86 6.21 19.68
CA LEU A 22 -18.16 5.66 19.33
C LEU A 22 -18.07 4.32 18.60
N LEU A 23 -16.90 3.99 18.06
CA LEU A 23 -16.68 2.79 17.24
C LEU A 23 -15.68 1.86 17.92
N SER A 24 -15.88 0.55 17.73
CA SER A 24 -14.85 -0.41 18.09
C SER A 24 -13.67 -0.30 17.12
N LYS A 25 -12.46 -0.61 17.59
CA LYS A 25 -11.23 -0.60 16.77
C LYS A 25 -11.38 -1.39 15.48
N ASN A 26 -12.15 -2.49 15.50
CA ASN A 26 -12.43 -3.31 14.31
C ASN A 26 -13.30 -2.58 13.28
N LYS A 27 -14.32 -1.82 13.71
CA LYS A 27 -15.15 -1.02 12.79
C LYS A 27 -14.36 0.16 12.21
N GLU A 28 -13.51 0.81 13.01
CA GLU A 28 -12.64 1.87 12.52
C GLU A 28 -11.62 1.37 11.47
N LEU A 29 -11.09 0.15 11.65
CA LEU A 29 -10.27 -0.53 10.66
C LEU A 29 -11.04 -0.76 9.36
N GLU A 30 -12.27 -1.23 9.46
CA GLU A 30 -13.13 -1.50 8.30
C GLU A 30 -13.47 -0.20 7.54
N TYR A 31 -13.81 0.88 8.24
CA TYR A 31 -14.00 2.20 7.62
C TYR A 31 -12.74 2.71 6.92
N THR A 32 -11.59 2.55 7.57
CA THR A 32 -10.30 2.93 6.99
C THR A 32 -10.03 2.15 5.70
N LYS A 33 -10.33 0.85 5.70
CA LYS A 33 -10.19 -0.04 4.53
C LYS A 33 -11.14 0.32 3.40
N THR A 34 -12.37 0.69 3.71
CA THR A 34 -13.43 0.91 2.70
C THR A 34 -13.44 2.33 2.14
N ILE A 35 -12.98 3.33 2.91
CA ILE A 35 -13.05 4.74 2.50
C ILE A 35 -11.67 5.25 2.05
N ILE A 36 -10.63 5.07 2.87
CA ILE A 36 -9.32 5.70 2.61
C ILE A 36 -8.53 4.90 1.58
N LEU A 37 -8.47 3.56 1.71
CA LEU A 37 -7.66 2.74 0.81
C LEU A 37 -8.10 2.83 -0.66
N PRO A 38 -9.38 2.82 -1.05
CA PRO A 38 -9.77 2.92 -2.46
C PRO A 38 -9.36 4.26 -3.07
N VAL A 39 -9.46 5.34 -2.31
CA VAL A 39 -9.05 6.69 -2.74
C VAL A 39 -7.53 6.82 -2.85
N ALA A 40 -6.80 6.28 -1.87
CA ALA A 40 -5.34 6.30 -1.84
C ALA A 40 -4.71 5.42 -2.92
N LEU A 41 -5.38 4.32 -3.29
CA LEU A 41 -4.91 3.32 -4.24
C LEU A 41 -5.60 3.42 -5.60
N HIS A 42 -6.31 4.51 -5.86
CA HIS A 42 -6.92 4.75 -7.15
C HIS A 42 -5.84 4.78 -8.24
N ARG A 43 -6.03 3.97 -9.30
CA ARG A 43 -5.08 3.83 -10.43
C ARG A 43 -3.66 3.42 -10.01
N CYS A 44 -3.49 2.72 -8.88
CA CYS A 44 -2.15 2.27 -8.45
C CYS A 44 -1.55 1.16 -9.32
N GLU A 45 -2.37 0.53 -10.18
CA GLU A 45 -2.01 -0.59 -11.07
C GLU A 45 -0.81 -0.28 -11.99
N THR A 46 -0.64 0.98 -12.39
CA THR A 46 0.44 1.41 -13.31
C THR A 46 1.56 2.17 -12.60
N TRP A 47 1.54 2.22 -11.26
CA TRP A 47 2.55 2.96 -10.51
C TRP A 47 3.88 2.20 -10.50
N SER A 48 4.91 2.73 -11.14
CA SER A 48 6.29 2.37 -10.84
C SER A 48 6.69 3.06 -9.53
N LEU A 49 6.79 2.31 -8.43
CA LEU A 49 7.21 2.84 -7.13
C LEU A 49 8.73 2.95 -7.06
N THR A 50 9.22 4.13 -6.69
CA THR A 50 10.61 4.31 -6.24
C THR A 50 10.72 4.07 -4.73
N LEU A 51 11.92 3.75 -4.21
CA LEU A 51 12.15 3.58 -2.76
C LEU A 51 11.64 4.77 -1.93
N ARG A 52 11.77 5.99 -2.46
CA ARG A 52 11.26 7.22 -1.82
C ARG A 52 9.73 7.27 -1.76
N GLU A 53 9.06 6.75 -2.77
CA GLU A 53 7.59 6.67 -2.78
C GLU A 53 7.08 5.56 -1.85
N GLU A 54 7.76 4.42 -1.80
CA GLU A 54 7.47 3.36 -0.83
C GLU A 54 7.62 3.86 0.60
N TYR A 55 8.71 4.57 0.91
CA TYR A 55 8.89 5.19 2.23
C TYR A 55 7.73 6.13 2.58
N ARG A 56 7.27 6.95 1.63
CA ARG A 56 6.13 7.86 1.85
C ARG A 56 4.82 7.10 2.09
N LEU A 57 4.60 5.98 1.40
CA LEU A 57 3.44 5.12 1.63
C LEU A 57 3.50 4.49 3.02
N ARG A 58 4.66 3.99 3.46
CA ARG A 58 4.85 3.48 4.83
C ARG A 58 4.61 4.53 5.90
N VAL A 59 5.09 5.77 5.68
CA VAL A 59 4.85 6.88 6.63
C VAL A 59 3.36 7.22 6.72
N PHE A 60 2.65 7.20 5.58
CA PHE A 60 1.21 7.41 5.55
C PHE A 60 0.45 6.30 6.28
N GLU A 61 0.77 5.04 5.98
CA GLU A 61 0.21 3.86 6.64
C GLU A 61 0.45 3.88 8.16
N ASN A 62 1.71 4.08 8.59
CA ASN A 62 2.05 4.13 10.01
C ASN A 62 1.35 5.28 10.74
N ARG A 63 1.12 6.41 10.07
CA ARG A 63 0.35 7.53 10.63
C ARG A 63 -1.10 7.14 10.89
N MET A 64 -1.72 6.46 9.93
CA MET A 64 -3.10 5.98 10.06
C MET A 64 -3.21 4.93 11.18
N LEU A 65 -2.32 3.93 11.18
CA LEU A 65 -2.30 2.88 12.20
C LEU A 65 -2.08 3.42 13.61
N ARG A 66 -1.16 4.38 13.80
CA ARG A 66 -0.97 5.04 15.11
C ARG A 66 -2.22 5.75 15.62
N ARG A 67 -3.00 6.33 14.71
CA ARG A 67 -4.24 7.03 15.12
C ARG A 67 -5.29 6.04 15.59
N LEU A 68 -5.40 4.92 14.88
CA LEU A 68 -6.35 3.85 15.16
C LEU A 68 -6.00 3.07 16.45
N PHE A 69 -4.74 2.69 16.64
CA PHE A 69 -4.35 1.98 17.87
C PHE A 69 -4.29 2.92 19.08
N GLY A 70 -4.08 4.21 18.85
CA GLY A 70 -3.94 5.21 19.90
C GLY A 70 -2.56 5.21 20.56
N PRO A 71 -2.36 6.04 21.60
CA PRO A 71 -1.17 5.99 22.43
C PRO A 71 -1.14 4.72 23.30
N THR A 72 0.05 4.19 23.54
CA THR A 72 0.27 3.04 24.43
C THR A 72 0.64 3.55 25.83
N ARG A 73 0.15 2.88 26.87
CA ARG A 73 0.54 3.17 28.26
C ARG A 73 1.93 2.60 28.51
N ASP A 74 2.82 3.43 29.02
CA ASP A 74 4.15 3.00 29.44
C ASP A 74 4.04 2.20 30.74
N GLU A 75 4.50 0.95 30.74
CA GLU A 75 4.54 0.10 31.93
C GLU A 75 5.49 0.67 33.00
N VAL A 76 6.55 1.38 32.59
CA VAL A 76 7.60 1.88 33.49
C VAL A 76 7.29 3.29 33.99
N THR A 77 6.77 4.16 33.12
CA THR A 77 6.55 5.58 33.44
C THR A 77 5.11 5.92 33.78
N GLU A 78 4.19 4.95 33.66
CA GLU A 78 2.72 5.12 33.74
C GLU A 78 2.11 6.19 32.81
N GLY A 79 2.93 6.85 32.00
CA GLY A 79 2.56 7.90 31.07
C GLY A 79 2.05 7.36 29.74
N TRP A 80 1.31 8.20 29.01
CA TRP A 80 0.90 7.91 27.65
C TRP A 80 2.01 8.28 26.67
N ARG A 81 2.51 7.31 25.90
CA ARG A 81 3.52 7.54 24.87
C ARG A 81 3.03 7.18 23.47
N LYS A 82 3.70 7.72 22.45
CA LYS A 82 3.45 7.35 21.05
C LYS A 82 3.95 5.93 20.80
N LEU A 83 3.19 5.18 20.02
CA LEU A 83 3.50 3.81 19.64
C LEU A 83 4.78 3.73 18.76
N HIS A 84 5.75 2.93 19.18
CA HIS A 84 6.98 2.70 18.43
C HIS A 84 6.70 1.87 17.15
N ASN A 85 7.60 1.95 16.16
CA ASN A 85 7.39 1.22 14.90
C ASN A 85 7.37 -0.30 15.13
N GLU A 86 8.23 -0.81 16.01
CA GLU A 86 8.28 -2.24 16.36
C GLU A 86 6.98 -2.70 17.02
N GLU A 87 6.48 -1.93 17.99
CA GLU A 87 5.20 -2.19 18.64
C GLU A 87 4.04 -2.15 17.63
N LEU A 88 4.05 -1.23 16.65
CA LEU A 88 3.04 -1.21 15.57
C LEU A 88 3.11 -2.48 14.72
N HIS A 89 4.32 -2.93 14.38
CA HIS A 89 4.52 -4.15 13.60
C HIS A 89 4.06 -5.38 14.39
N ASN A 90 4.35 -5.44 15.68
CA ASN A 90 3.90 -6.52 16.57
C ASN A 90 2.38 -6.52 16.73
N LEU A 91 1.77 -5.36 16.96
CA LEU A 91 0.31 -5.22 17.03
C LEU A 91 -0.34 -5.64 15.72
N CYS A 92 0.19 -5.18 14.58
CA CYS A 92 -0.32 -5.55 13.26
C CYS A 92 -0.13 -7.04 12.95
N SER A 93 0.93 -7.66 13.45
CA SER A 93 1.18 -9.10 13.31
C SER A 93 0.25 -9.91 14.23
N SER A 94 0.01 -9.42 15.45
CA SER A 94 -0.84 -10.06 16.47
C SER A 94 -2.34 -9.96 16.18
N LEU A 95 -2.80 -8.88 15.53
CA LEU A 95 -4.20 -8.69 15.12
C LEU A 95 -4.59 -9.56 13.90
N SER A 96 -3.73 -10.52 13.52
CA SER A 96 -3.77 -11.38 12.33
C SER A 96 -3.20 -10.76 11.05
N ILE A 97 -2.28 -11.55 10.46
CA ILE A 97 -1.64 -11.45 9.14
C ILE A 97 -2.64 -11.20 7.97
N ILE A 98 -3.94 -11.36 8.20
CA ILE A 98 -4.97 -11.41 7.15
C ILE A 98 -5.68 -10.07 6.90
N LEU A 99 -5.81 -9.16 7.89
CA LEU A 99 -6.75 -8.03 7.70
C LEU A 99 -6.17 -6.79 7.00
N PHE A 100 -4.86 -6.59 7.02
CA PHE A 100 -4.20 -5.49 6.29
C PHE A 100 -2.91 -5.96 5.65
N PRO A 101 -2.95 -6.46 4.39
CA PRO A 101 -1.77 -6.45 3.55
C PRO A 101 -1.27 -5.00 3.51
N SER A 102 0.04 -4.79 3.70
CA SER A 102 0.58 -3.44 3.67
C SER A 102 0.13 -2.72 2.39
N ILE A 103 -0.07 -1.40 2.44
CA ILE A 103 -0.47 -0.62 1.26
C ILE A 103 0.44 -0.94 0.06
N ILE A 104 1.73 -1.14 0.32
CA ILE A 104 2.70 -1.54 -0.70
C ILE A 104 2.37 -2.92 -1.27
N THR A 105 2.09 -3.91 -0.44
CA THR A 105 1.66 -5.25 -0.86
C THR A 105 0.42 -5.17 -1.74
N MET A 106 -0.61 -4.39 -1.36
CA MET A 106 -1.80 -4.19 -2.19
C MET A 106 -1.49 -3.61 -3.58
N ILE A 107 -0.59 -2.62 -3.64
CA ILE A 107 -0.19 -2.01 -4.92
C ILE A 107 0.49 -3.07 -5.79
N LYS A 108 1.37 -3.90 -5.22
CA LYS A 108 2.06 -4.98 -5.93
C LYS A 108 1.07 -6.01 -6.45
N SER A 109 0.11 -6.46 -5.62
CA SER A 109 -0.92 -7.41 -6.03
C SER A 109 -1.83 -6.85 -7.14
N ARG A 110 -2.25 -5.58 -7.05
CA ARG A 110 -3.04 -4.92 -8.11
C ARG A 110 -2.25 -4.79 -9.42
N ARG A 111 -0.97 -4.45 -9.33
CA ARG A 111 -0.07 -4.39 -10.50
C ARG A 111 0.08 -5.76 -11.17
N MET A 112 0.20 -6.83 -10.38
CA MET A 112 0.23 -8.21 -10.88
C MET A 112 -1.07 -8.61 -11.58
N ARG A 113 -2.23 -8.33 -10.96
CA ARG A 113 -3.54 -8.59 -11.57
C ARG A 113 -3.69 -7.84 -12.89
N TRP A 114 -3.28 -6.58 -12.95
CA TRP A 114 -3.29 -5.78 -14.17
C TRP A 114 -2.35 -6.36 -15.24
N ALA A 115 -1.11 -6.70 -14.89
CA ALA A 115 -0.13 -7.27 -15.81
C ALA A 115 -0.63 -8.58 -16.44
N ARG A 116 -1.25 -9.45 -15.63
CA ARG A 116 -1.90 -10.68 -16.10
C ARG A 116 -3.03 -10.39 -17.08
N ARG A 117 -3.91 -9.42 -16.77
CA ARG A 117 -5.00 -9.02 -17.67
C ARG A 117 -4.43 -8.50 -18.99
N ALA A 118 -3.44 -7.61 -18.94
CA ALA A 118 -2.78 -7.06 -20.11
C ALA A 118 -2.12 -8.14 -20.99
N ALA A 119 -1.49 -9.15 -20.37
CA ALA A 119 -0.90 -10.28 -21.09
C ALA A 119 -1.96 -11.16 -21.79
N ARG A 120 -3.17 -11.29 -21.24
CA ARG A 120 -4.27 -12.05 -21.85
C ARG A 120 -4.98 -11.29 -22.97
N THR A 121 -5.15 -9.98 -22.82
CA THR A 121 -5.92 -9.16 -23.77
C THR A 121 -5.13 -8.89 -25.06
N GLY A 122 -3.80 -8.95 -25.05
CA GLY A 122 -2.97 -8.77 -26.27
C GLY A 122 -3.11 -7.40 -26.93
N GLU A 123 -3.67 -6.40 -26.24
CA GLU A 123 -3.94 -5.08 -26.78
C GLU A 123 -2.62 -4.32 -27.10
N ARG A 124 -2.53 -3.79 -28.33
CA ARG A 124 -1.33 -3.08 -28.82
C ARG A 124 -0.90 -1.92 -27.94
N ASN A 125 -1.86 -1.27 -27.26
CA ASN A 125 -1.62 -0.16 -26.33
C ASN A 125 -1.15 -0.61 -24.93
N THR A 126 -1.58 -1.78 -24.44
CA THR A 126 -1.15 -2.33 -23.14
C THR A 126 0.30 -2.83 -23.21
N TYR A 127 0.67 -3.48 -24.31
CA TYR A 127 2.04 -3.90 -24.59
C TYR A 127 3.00 -2.70 -24.72
N ARG A 128 2.58 -1.60 -25.34
CA ARG A 128 3.40 -0.38 -25.44
C ARG A 128 3.67 0.28 -24.09
N ASN A 129 2.75 0.19 -23.13
CA ASN A 129 2.95 0.69 -21.76
C ASN A 129 3.78 -0.28 -20.89
N LEU A 130 3.69 -1.59 -21.15
CA LEU A 130 4.49 -2.64 -20.49
C LEU A 130 5.95 -2.65 -20.96
N VAL A 131 6.16 -2.61 -22.28
CA VAL A 131 7.44 -2.86 -22.96
C VAL A 131 8.06 -1.60 -23.54
N GLY A 132 7.32 -0.48 -23.58
CA GLY A 132 7.72 0.76 -24.26
C GLY A 132 9.16 1.17 -23.97
N LYS A 133 10.04 0.93 -24.96
CA LYS A 133 11.39 1.47 -24.97
C LYS A 133 11.26 2.99 -25.04
N PRO A 134 11.75 3.76 -24.06
CA PRO A 134 11.81 5.19 -24.24
C PRO A 134 12.87 5.48 -25.30
N GLU A 135 12.47 5.99 -26.45
CA GLU A 135 13.40 6.56 -27.43
C GLU A 135 13.96 7.85 -26.84
N GLY A 136 15.24 7.82 -26.47
CA GLY A 136 15.98 8.97 -25.95
C GLY A 136 16.93 8.64 -24.79
N ASN A 137 18.15 9.17 -24.83
CA ASN A 137 19.12 9.07 -23.75
C ASN A 137 18.65 9.87 -22.53
N ARG A 138 18.17 9.17 -21.49
CA ARG A 138 17.72 9.78 -20.22
C ARG A 138 18.84 9.77 -19.18
N SER A 139 18.97 10.85 -18.42
CA SER A 139 19.96 11.02 -17.35
C SER A 139 19.80 9.99 -16.22
N LEU A 140 20.89 9.30 -15.87
CA LEU A 140 21.02 8.13 -14.98
C LEU A 140 20.63 8.31 -13.50
N ARG A 141 20.18 9.50 -13.05
CA ARG A 141 20.04 9.82 -11.61
C ARG A 141 18.66 9.59 -10.99
N ILE A 142 17.62 9.30 -11.78
CA ILE A 142 16.25 9.00 -11.29
C ILE A 142 15.72 7.80 -12.07
N TYR A 143 16.08 6.59 -11.64
CA TYR A 143 15.55 5.38 -12.29
C TYR A 143 14.11 5.15 -11.86
N ARG A 144 13.14 5.65 -12.63
CA ARG A 144 11.82 4.99 -12.67
C ARG A 144 12.07 3.62 -13.27
N ARG A 145 11.99 2.56 -12.46
CA ARG A 145 12.05 1.18 -12.96
C ARG A 145 11.05 1.05 -14.11
N ARG A 146 11.44 0.34 -15.18
CA ARG A 146 10.47 -0.04 -16.21
C ARG A 146 9.34 -0.81 -15.52
N LEU A 147 8.11 -0.67 -16.01
CA LEU A 147 6.98 -1.35 -15.38
C LEU A 147 7.22 -2.87 -15.33
N GLU A 148 7.81 -3.44 -16.38
CA GLU A 148 8.27 -4.83 -16.43
C GLU A 148 9.28 -5.17 -15.31
N ASP A 149 10.29 -4.33 -15.09
CA ASP A 149 11.30 -4.55 -14.04
C ASP A 149 10.68 -4.45 -12.63
N SER A 150 9.74 -3.52 -12.45
CA SER A 150 8.93 -3.42 -11.23
C SER A 150 8.12 -4.69 -11.00
N ILE A 151 7.46 -5.23 -12.04
CA ILE A 151 6.72 -6.50 -11.97
C ILE A 151 7.66 -7.66 -11.61
N LYS A 152 8.84 -7.75 -12.23
CA LYS A 152 9.83 -8.81 -11.91
C LYS A 152 10.28 -8.76 -10.45
N VAL A 153 10.52 -7.57 -9.91
CA VAL A 153 10.92 -7.42 -8.51
C VAL A 153 9.76 -7.76 -7.57
N ASP A 154 8.57 -7.25 -7.86
CA ASP A 154 7.37 -7.56 -7.08
C ASP A 154 7.09 -9.07 -7.02
N LEU A 155 7.30 -9.79 -8.13
CA LEU A 155 7.13 -11.25 -8.18
C LEU A 155 8.07 -11.95 -7.21
N ARG A 156 9.36 -11.56 -7.22
CA ARG A 156 10.36 -12.13 -6.30
C ARG A 156 9.98 -11.85 -4.85
N GLU A 157 9.56 -10.63 -4.54
CA GLU A 157 9.22 -10.23 -3.18
C GLU A 157 7.95 -10.91 -2.66
N LEU A 158 6.92 -11.09 -3.50
CA LEU A 158 5.68 -11.79 -3.10
C LEU A 158 5.93 -13.30 -2.88
N ILE A 159 6.74 -13.93 -3.73
CA ILE A 159 7.14 -15.34 -3.56
C ILE A 159 7.93 -15.54 -2.26
N LEU A 160 8.85 -14.63 -1.93
CA LEU A 160 9.63 -14.69 -0.68
C LEU A 160 8.78 -14.55 0.58
N VAL A 161 7.62 -13.89 0.49
CA VAL A 161 6.67 -13.72 1.59
C VAL A 161 5.72 -14.94 1.70
N GLY A 162 5.87 -15.96 0.83
CA GLY A 162 5.04 -17.17 0.85
C GLY A 162 3.61 -16.94 0.36
N MET A 163 3.34 -15.82 -0.31
CA MET A 163 2.04 -15.55 -0.92
C MET A 163 1.94 -16.29 -2.25
N ASP A 164 0.92 -17.14 -2.41
CA ASP A 164 0.66 -17.76 -3.72
C ASP A 164 0.22 -16.66 -4.69
N TRP A 165 1.09 -16.37 -5.65
CA TRP A 165 0.84 -15.37 -6.67
C TRP A 165 -0.34 -15.75 -7.56
N ILE A 166 -0.65 -17.05 -7.67
CA ILE A 166 -1.79 -17.56 -8.42
C ILE A 166 -3.08 -17.12 -7.72
N ASP A 167 -3.19 -17.34 -6.41
CA ASP A 167 -4.37 -16.96 -5.62
C ASP A 167 -4.59 -15.44 -5.62
N LEU A 168 -3.54 -14.64 -5.40
CA LEU A 168 -3.59 -13.18 -5.51
C LEU A 168 -4.00 -12.68 -6.89
N ALA A 169 -3.64 -13.44 -7.92
CA ALA A 169 -3.98 -13.13 -9.30
C ALA A 169 -5.42 -13.55 -9.65
N GLN A 170 -5.99 -14.54 -8.97
CA GLN A 170 -7.36 -15.02 -9.15
C GLN A 170 -8.38 -14.23 -8.34
N ASP A 171 -7.95 -13.54 -7.27
CA ASP A 171 -8.83 -12.77 -6.40
C ASP A 171 -9.63 -11.70 -7.17
N ARG A 172 -10.95 -11.93 -7.22
CA ARG A 172 -11.96 -11.09 -7.86
C ARG A 172 -12.61 -10.24 -6.77
N ASP A 173 -11.91 -9.18 -6.34
CA ASP A 173 -12.61 -8.05 -5.70
C ASP A 173 -13.65 -7.47 -6.67
#